data_AF-A0A242BGJ0-F1
#
_entry.id   AF-A0A242BGJ0-F1
#
_cell.length_a   1.000
_cell.length_b   1.000
_cell.length_c   1.000
_cell.angle_alpha   90.00
_cell.angle_beta   90.00
_cell.angle_gamma   90.00
#
_symmetry.space_group_name_H-M   'P 1'
#
loop_
_entity.id
_entity.type
_entity.pdbx_description
1 polymer ?
#
loop_
_entity_poly.entity_id
_entity_poly.type
_entity_poly.pdbx_seq_one_letter_code
_entity_poly.pdbx_strand_id
1 'polypeptide(L)'
;MLLKSLFMKNITSENLAMVLSKRNFFRYLNILLGGKILFFYSNFILIVAILLLLNIFIFDRSRNAGIGFRTKRSMSSKKKWVYSQTVFYGGIILISLLSSTLYSLNVIDVSVSNSISIIGIIISAIITQLFLVFGEKRKNGKK
;
A
#
# COMPACT_ATOMS: atom_id res chain seq x y z
N MET A 1 -38.43 -46.67 21.14
CA MET A 1 -38.61 -45.39 20.41
C MET A 1 -37.67 -44.27 20.92
N LEU A 2 -37.43 -44.15 22.23
CA LEU A 2 -36.52 -43.16 22.85
C LEU A 2 -35.03 -43.27 22.43
N LEU A 3 -34.49 -44.49 22.31
CA LEU A 3 -33.06 -44.69 22.01
C LEU A 3 -32.64 -44.17 20.63
N LYS A 4 -33.51 -44.32 19.61
CA LYS A 4 -33.27 -43.86 18.23
C LYS A 4 -33.30 -42.33 18.13
N SER A 5 -34.13 -41.67 18.93
CA SER A 5 -34.21 -40.21 19.04
C SER A 5 -32.95 -39.63 19.68
N LEU A 6 -32.46 -40.22 20.76
CA LEU A 6 -31.21 -39.80 21.42
C LEU A 6 -29.99 -39.98 20.49
N PHE A 7 -29.90 -41.10 19.78
CA PHE A 7 -28.80 -41.36 18.85
C PHE A 7 -28.79 -40.39 17.65
N MET A 8 -29.96 -40.12 17.05
CA MET A 8 -30.12 -39.13 15.99
C MET A 8 -29.78 -37.70 16.45
N LYS A 9 -30.16 -37.34 17.68
CA LYS A 9 -29.89 -36.01 18.26
C LYS A 9 -28.40 -35.83 18.58
N ASN A 10 -27.71 -36.89 18.99
CA ASN A 10 -26.27 -36.85 19.24
C ASN A 10 -25.48 -36.68 17.93
N ILE A 11 -25.80 -37.47 16.89
CA ILE A 11 -25.14 -37.40 15.58
C ILE A 11 -25.33 -36.02 14.94
N THR A 12 -26.51 -35.42 15.07
CA THR A 12 -26.76 -34.06 14.55
C THR A 12 -26.01 -32.99 15.33
N SER A 13 -25.88 -33.12 16.66
CA SER A 13 -25.11 -32.19 17.48
C SER A 13 -23.59 -32.25 17.23
N GLU A 14 -23.02 -33.44 17.03
CA GLU A 14 -21.60 -33.64 16.70
C GLU A 14 -21.27 -33.08 15.31
N ASN A 15 -22.14 -33.32 14.32
CA ASN A 15 -22.00 -32.72 13.00
C ASN A 15 -22.09 -31.19 13.04
N LEU A 16 -22.98 -30.62 13.85
CA LEU A 16 -23.09 -29.18 14.03
C LEU A 16 -21.84 -28.60 14.70
N ALA A 17 -21.32 -29.26 15.75
CA ALA A 17 -20.10 -28.88 16.44
C ALA A 17 -18.88 -28.94 15.51
N MET A 18 -18.79 -29.96 14.65
CA MET A 18 -17.74 -30.11 13.65
C MET A 18 -17.79 -29.01 12.58
N VAL A 19 -18.99 -28.66 12.10
CA VAL A 19 -19.19 -27.55 11.13
C VAL A 19 -18.84 -26.20 11.76
N LEU A 20 -19.26 -25.95 13.01
CA LEU A 20 -18.92 -24.74 13.75
C LEU A 20 -17.42 -24.63 14.02
N SER A 21 -16.77 -25.75 14.38
CA SER A 21 -15.32 -25.84 14.57
C SER A 21 -14.56 -25.54 13.27
N LYS A 22 -14.97 -26.14 12.13
CA LYS A 22 -14.40 -25.81 10.81
C LYS A 22 -14.59 -24.34 10.45
N ARG A 23 -15.78 -23.77 10.66
CA ARG A 23 -16.05 -22.34 10.39
C ARG A 23 -15.15 -21.42 11.22
N ASN A 24 -14.99 -21.74 12.51
CA ASN A 24 -14.12 -20.97 13.39
C ASN A 24 -12.65 -21.11 13.00
N PHE A 25 -12.20 -22.32 12.63
CA PHE A 25 -10.85 -22.55 12.11
C PHE A 25 -10.58 -21.74 10.84
N PHE A 26 -11.47 -21.76 9.85
CA PHE A 26 -11.32 -20.94 8.63
C PHE A 26 -11.33 -19.44 8.92
N ARG A 27 -12.13 -19.00 9.89
CA ARG A 27 -12.14 -17.61 10.34
C ARG A 27 -10.82 -17.21 11.01
N TYR A 28 -10.26 -18.05 11.88
CA TYR A 28 -8.93 -17.84 12.47
C TYR A 28 -7.83 -17.88 11.42
N LEU A 29 -7.90 -18.81 10.47
CA LEU A 29 -6.95 -18.92 9.37
C LEU A 29 -6.99 -17.69 8.47
N ASN A 30 -8.17 -17.15 8.17
CA ASN A 30 -8.33 -15.89 7.42
C ASN A 30 -7.86 -14.66 8.19
N ILE A 31 -8.01 -14.62 9.52
CA ILE A 31 -7.46 -13.54 10.34
C ILE A 31 -5.92 -13.62 10.37
N LEU A 32 -5.37 -14.83 10.53
CA LEU A 32 -3.94 -15.09 10.60
C LEU A 32 -3.24 -14.87 9.24
N LEU A 33 -3.81 -15.39 8.15
CA LEU A 33 -3.31 -15.21 6.79
C LEU A 33 -3.62 -13.81 6.27
N GLY A 34 -4.80 -13.25 6.54
CA GLY A 34 -5.18 -11.89 6.16
C GLY A 34 -4.25 -10.87 6.79
N GLY A 35 -3.95 -10.97 8.09
CA GLY A 35 -2.99 -10.10 8.76
C GLY A 35 -1.57 -10.21 8.20
N LYS A 36 -1.13 -11.43 7.85
CA LYS A 36 0.19 -11.65 7.22
C LYS A 36 0.26 -11.11 5.80
N ILE A 37 -0.76 -11.36 4.97
CA ILE A 37 -0.87 -10.85 3.58
C ILE A 37 -0.92 -9.32 3.57
N LEU A 38 -1.67 -8.71 4.51
CA LEU A 38 -1.69 -7.27 4.67
C LEU A 38 -0.31 -6.72 5.07
N PHE A 39 0.46 -7.40 5.91
CA PHE A 39 1.82 -6.96 6.26
C PHE A 39 2.75 -6.86 5.03
N PHE A 40 2.49 -7.61 3.95
CA PHE A 40 3.30 -7.55 2.73
C PHE A 40 3.04 -6.29 1.89
N TYR A 41 1.83 -5.72 1.88
CA TYR A 41 1.49 -4.64 0.95
C TYR A 41 2.24 -3.34 1.21
N SER A 42 2.21 -2.83 2.45
CA SER A 42 2.93 -1.61 2.81
C SER A 42 4.44 -1.76 2.57
N ASN A 43 5.01 -2.90 2.94
CA ASN A 43 6.44 -3.20 2.73
C ASN A 43 6.80 -3.36 1.25
N PHE A 44 5.93 -3.99 0.46
CA PHE A 44 6.11 -4.12 -0.99
C PHE A 44 6.10 -2.75 -1.68
N ILE A 45 5.13 -1.88 -1.33
CA ILE A 45 5.06 -0.51 -1.86
C ILE A 45 6.34 0.26 -1.52
N LEU A 46 6.83 0.15 -0.28
CA LEU A 46 8.07 0.79 0.16
C LEU A 46 9.28 0.32 -0.66
N ILE A 47 9.47 -1.01 -0.79
CA ILE A 47 10.59 -1.59 -1.55
C ILE A 47 10.54 -1.14 -3.01
N VAL A 48 9.37 -1.24 -3.65
CA VAL A 48 9.16 -0.81 -5.04
C VAL A 48 9.48 0.68 -5.20
N ALA A 49 9.01 1.53 -4.28
CA ALA A 49 9.29 2.97 -4.34
C ALA A 49 10.79 3.29 -4.21
N ILE A 50 11.53 2.58 -3.34
CA ILE A 50 12.99 2.73 -3.21
C ILE A 50 13.70 2.32 -4.51
N LEU A 51 13.35 1.15 -5.08
CA LEU A 51 13.95 0.66 -6.32
C LEU A 51 13.69 1.62 -7.48
N LEU A 52 12.47 2.16 -7.58
CA LEU A 52 12.12 3.13 -8.61
C LEU A 52 12.80 4.49 -8.41
N LEU A 53 13.02 4.90 -7.16
CA LEU A 53 13.78 6.12 -6.85
C LEU A 53 15.26 5.97 -7.25
N LEU A 54 15.87 4.83 -6.94
CA LEU A 54 17.25 4.53 -7.34
C LEU A 54 17.41 4.44 -8.86
N ASN A 55 16.40 3.86 -9.53
CA ASN A 55 16.39 3.73 -10.98
C ASN A 55 16.53 5.09 -11.72
N ILE A 56 16.00 6.19 -11.16
CA ILE A 56 16.11 7.52 -11.79
C ILE A 56 17.56 7.97 -12.00
N PHE A 57 18.48 7.50 -11.16
CA PHE A 57 19.91 7.83 -11.27
C PHE A 57 20.65 6.92 -12.25
N ILE A 58 20.08 5.77 -12.61
CA ILE A 58 20.72 4.74 -13.44
C ILE A 58 20.23 4.81 -14.89
N PHE A 59 18.92 4.95 -15.14
CA PHE A 59 18.37 4.94 -16.50
C PHE A 59 17.87 6.30 -16.98
N ASP A 60 18.15 6.59 -18.25
CA ASP A 60 17.70 7.81 -18.92
C ASP A 60 16.18 7.90 -19.05
N ARG A 61 15.68 9.13 -19.12
CA ARG A 61 14.26 9.47 -19.20
C ARG A 61 13.47 8.67 -20.24
N SER A 62 14.07 8.39 -21.39
CA SER A 62 13.42 7.63 -22.48
C SER A 62 13.11 6.19 -22.07
N ARG A 63 14.06 5.52 -21.40
CA ARG A 63 13.90 4.14 -20.92
C ARG A 63 13.00 4.05 -19.68
N ASN A 64 12.95 5.11 -18.87
CA ASN A 64 12.09 5.23 -17.70
C ASN A 64 10.73 5.92 -17.99
N ALA A 65 10.44 6.29 -19.24
CA ALA A 65 9.21 7.00 -19.58
C ALA A 65 7.95 6.17 -19.33
N GLY A 66 8.04 4.85 -19.23
CA GLY A 66 6.92 3.97 -18.91
C GLY A 66 6.58 3.90 -17.42
N ILE A 67 7.49 4.28 -16.52
CA ILE A 67 7.39 3.99 -15.08
C ILE A 67 7.66 5.27 -14.28
N GLY A 68 6.59 5.87 -13.74
CA GLY A 68 6.67 6.99 -12.79
C GLY A 68 5.67 8.12 -13.00
N PHE A 69 5.90 9.24 -12.30
CA PHE A 69 4.98 10.38 -12.26
C PHE A 69 5.02 11.20 -13.56
N ARG A 70 3.99 11.03 -14.39
CA ARG A 70 3.94 11.59 -15.75
C ARG A 70 2.85 12.65 -15.88
N THR A 71 3.28 13.88 -16.06
CA THR A 71 2.43 15.01 -16.44
C THR A 71 3.14 15.82 -17.53
N LYS A 72 2.40 16.66 -18.28
CA LYS A 72 3.01 17.56 -19.29
C LYS A 72 4.17 18.38 -18.69
N ARG A 73 4.04 18.80 -17.43
CA ARG A 73 5.07 19.56 -16.70
C ARG A 73 6.26 18.69 -16.31
N SER A 74 6.05 17.50 -15.76
CA SER A 74 7.15 16.60 -15.39
C SER A 74 7.95 16.14 -16.62
N MET A 75 7.28 16.01 -17.76
CA MET A 75 7.86 15.61 -19.05
C MET A 75 8.52 16.76 -19.83
N SER A 76 8.51 18.00 -19.33
CA SER A 76 9.02 19.15 -20.10
C SER A 76 10.55 19.23 -20.20
N SER A 77 11.32 18.72 -19.22
CA SER A 77 12.79 18.64 -19.32
C SER A 77 13.41 17.58 -18.39
N LYS A 78 14.61 17.06 -18.70
CA LYS A 78 15.30 16.05 -17.86
C LYS A 78 15.38 16.49 -16.39
N LYS A 79 15.68 17.77 -16.14
CA LYS A 79 15.70 18.34 -14.77
C LYS A 79 14.34 18.24 -14.07
N LYS A 80 13.23 18.58 -14.76
CA LYS A 80 11.88 18.47 -14.18
C LYS A 80 11.45 17.03 -13.98
N TRP A 81 11.88 16.12 -14.86
CA TRP A 81 11.64 14.69 -14.70
C TRP A 81 12.27 14.17 -13.42
N VAL A 82 13.60 14.31 -13.28
CA VAL A 82 14.33 13.86 -12.09
C VAL A 82 13.70 14.46 -10.84
N TYR A 83 13.49 15.79 -10.82
CA TYR A 83 12.85 16.47 -9.69
C TYR A 83 11.48 15.87 -9.33
N SER A 84 10.60 15.69 -10.33
CA SER A 84 9.26 15.16 -10.09
C SER A 84 9.28 13.72 -9.57
N GLN A 85 10.17 12.87 -10.10
CA GLN A 85 10.27 11.49 -9.65
C GLN A 85 10.85 11.42 -8.24
N THR A 86 11.85 12.25 -7.93
CA THR A 86 12.42 12.35 -6.58
C THR A 86 11.36 12.76 -5.56
N VAL A 87 10.56 13.79 -5.84
CA VAL A 87 9.48 14.22 -4.93
C VAL A 87 8.40 13.14 -4.83
N PHE A 88 8.01 12.52 -5.95
CA PHE A 88 6.95 11.53 -5.97
C PHE A 88 7.31 10.25 -5.21
N TYR A 89 8.41 9.59 -5.57
CA TYR A 89 8.80 8.37 -4.87
C TYR A 89 9.32 8.65 -3.47
N GLY A 90 10.01 9.78 -3.25
CA GLY A 90 10.39 10.23 -1.91
C GLY A 90 9.19 10.42 -0.99
N GLY A 91 8.10 11.01 -1.49
CA GLY A 91 6.85 11.15 -0.75
C GLY A 91 6.20 9.81 -0.41
N ILE A 92 6.19 8.85 -1.36
CA ILE A 92 5.67 7.49 -1.10
C ILE A 92 6.49 6.81 -0.01
N ILE A 93 7.83 6.86 -0.11
CA ILE A 93 8.73 6.27 0.89
C ILE A 93 8.46 6.87 2.27
N LEU A 94 8.38 8.20 2.39
CA LEU A 94 8.13 8.87 3.66
C LEU A 94 6.78 8.47 4.28
N ILE A 95 5.71 8.44 3.48
CA ILE A 95 4.38 8.06 3.97
C ILE A 95 4.35 6.59 4.39
N SER A 96 4.97 5.70 3.60
CA SER A 96 5.06 4.27 3.93
C SER A 96 5.90 4.02 5.17
N LEU A 97 7.02 4.73 5.37
CA LEU A 97 7.83 4.64 6.59
C LEU A 97 7.07 5.15 7.82
N LEU A 98 6.36 6.27 7.69
CA LEU A 98 5.52 6.79 8.77
C LEU A 98 4.43 5.78 9.14
N SER A 99 3.74 5.23 8.15
CA SER A 99 2.70 4.22 8.34
C SER A 99 3.24 2.95 9.02
N SER A 100 4.43 2.49 8.61
CA SER A 100 5.09 1.33 9.20
C SER A 100 5.53 1.60 10.65
N THR A 101 6.01 2.81 10.93
CA THR A 101 6.38 3.24 12.28
C THR A 101 5.16 3.28 13.20
N LEU A 102 4.05 3.88 12.76
CA LEU A 102 2.81 3.94 13.53
C LEU A 102 2.25 2.54 13.84
N TYR A 103 2.34 1.63 12.87
CA TYR A 103 1.98 0.23 13.08
C TYR A 103 2.92 -0.44 14.08
N SER A 104 4.23 -0.26 13.96
CA SER A 104 5.23 -0.85 14.87
C SER A 104 5.10 -0.36 16.32
N LEU A 105 4.56 0.84 16.52
CA LEU A 105 4.25 1.41 17.82
C LEU A 105 2.86 0.99 18.35
N ASN A 106 2.17 0.09 17.64
CA ASN A 106 0.79 -0.34 17.93
C ASN A 106 -0.23 0.81 17.98
N VAL A 107 0.03 1.93 17.29
CA VAL A 107 -0.89 3.08 17.22
C VAL A 107 -2.03 2.81 16.23
N ILE A 108 -1.74 2.09 15.16
CA ILE A 108 -2.68 1.73 14.10
C ILE A 108 -2.61 0.23 13.80
N ASP A 109 -3.70 -0.34 13.32
CA ASP A 109 -3.71 -1.72 12.84
C ASP A 109 -3.09 -1.87 11.44
N VAL A 110 -2.91 -3.12 11.03
CA VAL A 110 -2.31 -3.46 9.72
C VAL A 110 -3.18 -2.99 8.54
N SER A 111 -4.50 -2.95 8.71
CA SER A 111 -5.45 -2.51 7.69
C SER A 111 -5.29 -1.03 7.39
N VAL A 112 -5.31 -0.22 8.45
CA VAL A 112 -5.09 1.23 8.42
C VAL A 112 -3.71 1.53 7.86
N SER A 113 -2.67 0.80 8.28
CA SER A 113 -1.31 1.00 7.76
C SER A 113 -1.23 0.83 6.23
N ASN A 114 -1.90 -0.19 5.70
CA ASN A 114 -1.96 -0.41 4.26
C ASN A 114 -2.80 0.63 3.53
N SER A 115 -3.96 1.00 4.08
CA SER A 115 -4.79 2.06 3.51
C SER A 115 -4.01 3.37 3.41
N ILE A 116 -3.25 3.73 4.45
CA ILE A 116 -2.37 4.91 4.46
C ILE A 116 -1.31 4.79 3.34
N SER A 117 -0.64 3.64 3.21
CA SER A 117 0.37 3.44 2.16
C SER A 117 -0.21 3.55 0.75
N ILE A 118 -1.40 3.01 0.50
CA ILE A 118 -2.09 3.10 -0.80
C ILE A 118 -2.51 4.54 -1.10
N ILE A 119 -3.21 5.19 -0.16
CA ILE A 119 -3.64 6.60 -0.28
C ILE A 119 -2.40 7.52 -0.40
N GLY A 120 -1.30 7.16 0.24
CA GLY A 120 -0.03 7.87 0.19
C GLY A 120 0.51 8.05 -1.23
N ILE A 121 0.23 7.11 -2.13
CA ILE A 121 0.58 7.23 -3.56
C ILE A 121 -0.17 8.42 -4.19
N ILE A 122 -1.48 8.54 -3.91
CA ILE A 122 -2.32 9.62 -4.44
C ILE A 122 -1.90 10.96 -3.82
N ILE A 123 -1.66 10.99 -2.52
CA ILE A 123 -1.20 12.20 -1.81
C ILE A 123 0.13 12.66 -2.40
N SER A 124 1.08 11.74 -2.60
CA SER A 124 2.38 12.07 -3.19
C SER A 124 2.25 12.60 -4.61
N ALA A 125 1.34 12.05 -5.43
CA ALA A 125 1.05 12.57 -6.77
C ALA A 125 0.54 14.02 -6.74
N ILE A 126 -0.40 14.33 -5.85
CA ILE A 126 -0.95 15.69 -5.68
C ILE A 126 0.15 16.66 -5.24
N ILE A 127 0.91 16.30 -4.21
CA ILE A 127 2.02 17.12 -3.69
C ILE A 127 3.05 17.39 -4.79
N THR A 128 3.44 16.37 -5.55
CA THR A 128 4.38 16.50 -6.67
C THR A 128 3.87 17.47 -7.73
N GLN A 129 2.58 17.40 -8.08
CA GLN A 129 1.98 18.31 -9.04
C GLN A 129 1.96 19.76 -8.53
N LEU A 130 1.64 19.97 -7.25
CA LEU A 130 1.68 21.29 -6.62
C LEU A 130 3.10 21.88 -6.67
N PHE A 131 4.12 21.10 -6.29
CA PHE A 131 5.52 21.54 -6.36
C PHE A 131 5.95 21.94 -7.78
N LEU A 132 5.52 21.19 -8.80
CA LEU A 132 5.81 21.55 -10.20
C LEU A 132 5.14 22.86 -10.61
N VAL A 133 3.89 23.09 -10.20
CA VAL A 133 3.14 24.32 -10.53
C VAL A 133 3.74 25.54 -9.83
N PHE A 134 4.01 25.46 -8.53
CA PHE A 134 4.57 26.58 -7.77
C PHE A 134 6.02 26.88 -8.15
N GLY A 135 6.80 25.85 -8.47
CA GLY A 135 8.17 26.00 -8.95
C GLY A 135 8.26 26.76 -10.29
N GLU A 136 7.30 26.57 -11.18
CA GLU A 136 7.21 27.33 -12.44
C GLU A 136 6.81 28.79 -12.21
N LYS A 137 5.79 29.05 -11.36
CA LYS A 137 5.35 30.42 -11.05
C LYS A 137 6.46 31.29 -10.46
N ARG A 138 7.29 30.74 -9.57
CA ARG A 138 8.46 31.46 -9.00
C ARG A 138 9.53 31.81 -10.03
N LYS A 139 9.68 31.04 -11.12
CA LYS A 139 10.63 31.36 -12.20
C LYS A 139 10.09 32.40 -13.17
N ASN A 140 8.79 32.39 -13.42
CA ASN A 140 8.17 33.35 -14.33
C ASN A 140 7.93 34.72 -13.69
N GLY A 141 7.67 34.79 -12.37
CA GLY A 141 7.55 36.07 -11.64
C GLY A 141 8.88 36.75 -11.28
N LYS A 142 10.02 36.19 -11.74
CA LYS A 142 11.36 36.78 -11.62
C LYS A 142 11.92 37.25 -12.97
N LYS A 143 11.08 37.28 -14.01
CA LYS A 143 11.35 37.96 -15.29
C LYS A 143 10.64 39.31 -15.26
#